data_AF-A0A2K2V5Y8-F1
#
_entry.id   AF-A0A2K2V5Y8-F1
#
_cell.length_a   1.000
_cell.length_b   1.000
_cell.length_c   1.000
_cell.angle_alpha   90.00
_cell.angle_beta   90.00
_cell.angle_gamma   90.00
#
_symmetry.space_group_name_H-M   'P 1'
#
loop_
_entity.id
_entity.type
_entity.pdbx_description
1 polymer ?
#
loop_
_entity_poly.entity_id
_entity_poly.type
_entity_poly.pdbx_seq_one_letter_code
_entity_poly.pdbx_strand_id
1 'polypeptide(L)'
;GDNAYMAMPYAYFTAASSIAIAVIMAILGSFEDIGVFRLQQLQGMHIRLPFSTILLSISLLSMAGIPPLAGFVAKYLLIFSLVATNMPIFLVAAFIASLFFVVCAAYSFRLIKISFSPREDVSRLEERKSDLIPLAILVLTLILAGITPTPFLWTFGR
;
A
#
# COMPACT_ATOMS: atom_id res chain seq x y z
N GLY A 1 -2.57 17.82 -24.30
CA GLY A 1 -2.38 19.07 -23.53
C GLY A 1 -1.46 18.76 -22.38
N ASP A 2 -0.41 19.53 -22.20
CA ASP A 2 0.71 19.27 -21.28
C ASP A 2 0.29 19.01 -19.82
N ASN A 3 -0.87 19.48 -19.39
CA ASN A 3 -1.36 19.19 -18.04
C ASN A 3 -1.78 17.71 -17.84
N ALA A 4 -2.18 17.00 -18.91
CA ALA A 4 -2.63 15.62 -18.81
C ALA A 4 -1.46 14.65 -18.51
N TYR A 5 -0.25 14.89 -19.05
CA TYR A 5 0.89 13.99 -18.80
C TYR A 5 1.37 14.04 -17.35
N MET A 6 1.16 15.17 -16.66
CA MET A 6 1.43 15.30 -15.24
C MET A 6 0.28 14.77 -14.39
N ALA A 7 -0.96 15.14 -14.71
CA ALA A 7 -2.12 14.81 -13.89
C ALA A 7 -2.36 13.30 -13.75
N MET A 8 -2.11 12.50 -14.80
CA MET A 8 -2.38 11.05 -14.75
C MET A 8 -1.54 10.28 -13.74
N PRO A 9 -0.20 10.37 -13.76
CA PRO A 9 0.63 9.74 -12.75
C PRO A 9 0.26 10.14 -11.32
N TYR A 10 -0.03 11.43 -11.09
CA TYR A 10 -0.41 11.92 -9.77
C TYR A 10 -1.76 11.34 -9.32
N ALA A 11 -2.77 11.34 -10.18
CA ALA A 11 -4.09 10.77 -9.88
C ALA A 11 -4.03 9.25 -9.62
N TYR A 12 -3.23 8.54 -10.41
CA TYR A 12 -3.01 7.10 -10.17
C TYR A 12 -2.30 6.86 -8.84
N PHE A 13 -1.28 7.66 -8.52
CA PHE A 13 -0.55 7.56 -7.27
C PHE A 13 -1.42 7.85 -6.05
N THR A 14 -2.25 8.89 -6.09
CA THR A 14 -3.16 9.21 -4.99
C THR A 14 -4.22 8.12 -4.83
N ALA A 15 -4.87 7.67 -5.91
CA ALA A 15 -5.88 6.62 -5.84
C ALA A 15 -5.33 5.31 -5.27
N ALA A 16 -4.20 4.81 -5.81
CA ALA A 16 -3.59 3.57 -5.33
C ALA A 16 -3.15 3.68 -3.86
N SER A 17 -2.57 4.83 -3.47
CA SER A 17 -2.13 5.05 -2.09
C SER A 17 -3.30 5.16 -1.13
N SER A 18 -4.37 5.86 -1.51
CA SER A 18 -5.59 5.99 -0.69
C SER A 18 -6.25 4.65 -0.42
N ILE A 19 -6.35 3.78 -1.43
CA ILE A 19 -6.91 2.43 -1.25
C ILE A 19 -6.04 1.61 -0.29
N ALA A 20 -4.71 1.63 -0.47
CA ALA A 20 -3.80 0.89 0.40
C ALA A 20 -3.86 1.38 1.86
N ILE A 21 -3.87 2.70 2.07
CA ILE A 21 -3.99 3.29 3.41
C ILE A 21 -5.34 2.95 4.04
N ALA A 22 -6.43 2.99 3.28
CA ALA A 22 -7.76 2.65 3.80
C ALA A 22 -7.82 1.21 4.32
N VAL A 23 -7.25 0.25 3.58
CA VAL A 23 -7.17 -1.15 4.03
C VAL A 23 -6.29 -1.29 5.27
N ILE A 24 -5.13 -0.64 5.30
CA ILE A 24 -4.22 -0.66 6.46
C ILE A 24 -4.93 -0.13 7.70
N MET A 25 -5.59 1.03 7.59
CA MET A 25 -6.29 1.67 8.71
C MET A 25 -7.47 0.84 9.21
N ALA A 26 -8.25 0.25 8.30
CA ALA A 26 -9.37 -0.61 8.69
C ALA A 26 -8.91 -1.86 9.46
N ILE A 27 -7.80 -2.48 9.03
CA ILE A 27 -7.25 -3.65 9.73
C ILE A 27 -6.64 -3.26 11.07
N LEU A 28 -5.90 -2.14 11.12
CA LEU A 28 -5.37 -1.63 12.38
C LEU A 28 -6.48 -1.27 13.38
N GLY A 29 -7.59 -0.69 12.91
CA GLY A 29 -8.76 -0.44 13.76
C GLY A 29 -9.37 -1.74 14.33
N SER A 30 -9.46 -2.78 13.50
CA SER A 30 -9.89 -4.11 14.00
C SER A 30 -8.92 -4.71 15.02
N PHE A 31 -7.61 -4.40 14.91
CA PHE A 31 -6.63 -4.81 15.92
C PHE A 31 -6.77 -4.01 17.23
N GLU A 32 -7.15 -2.74 17.15
CA GLU A 32 -7.44 -1.92 18.33
C GLU A 32 -8.65 -2.44 19.11
N ASP A 33 -9.69 -2.92 18.42
CA ASP A 33 -10.88 -3.53 19.05
C ASP A 33 -10.53 -4.75 19.93
N ILE A 34 -9.42 -5.43 19.64
CA ILE A 34 -8.90 -6.58 20.41
C ILE A 34 -7.71 -6.21 21.32
N GLY A 35 -7.51 -4.92 21.58
CA GLY A 35 -6.57 -4.38 22.57
C GLY A 35 -5.11 -4.20 22.08
N VAL A 36 -4.88 -4.16 20.77
CA VAL A 36 -3.54 -4.00 20.17
C VAL A 36 -3.31 -2.53 19.84
N PHE A 37 -2.55 -1.82 20.67
CA PHE A 37 -2.27 -0.39 20.49
C PHE A 37 -0.78 -0.09 20.21
N ARG A 38 0.09 -1.08 20.39
CA ARG A 38 1.55 -0.92 20.24
C ARG A 38 2.11 -1.86 19.19
N LEU A 39 3.20 -1.41 18.55
CA LEU A 39 3.91 -2.21 17.55
C LEU A 39 4.38 -3.57 18.09
N GLN A 40 4.80 -3.64 19.34
CA GLN A 40 5.21 -4.92 19.98
C GLN A 40 4.04 -5.90 20.13
N GLN A 41 2.79 -5.41 20.15
CA GLN A 41 1.59 -6.23 20.24
C GLN A 41 1.16 -6.81 18.87
N LEU A 42 1.74 -6.35 17.76
CA LEU A 42 1.52 -6.99 16.45
C LEU A 42 2.20 -8.37 16.33
N GLN A 43 3.14 -8.71 17.22
CA GLN A 43 3.80 -10.01 17.18
C GLN A 43 2.78 -11.15 17.36
N GLY A 44 2.89 -12.18 16.52
CA GLY A 44 1.99 -13.34 16.53
C GLY A 44 0.63 -13.11 15.87
N MET A 45 0.38 -11.94 15.26
CA MET A 45 -0.92 -11.66 14.63
C MET A 45 -1.22 -12.57 13.45
N HIS A 46 -0.20 -13.05 12.76
CA HIS A 46 -0.33 -14.06 11.71
C HIS A 46 -0.96 -15.39 12.19
N ILE A 47 -0.89 -15.71 13.49
CA ILE A 47 -1.55 -16.87 14.10
C ILE A 47 -2.94 -16.46 14.64
N ARG A 48 -3.02 -15.28 15.26
CA ARG A 48 -4.24 -14.76 15.92
C ARG A 48 -5.36 -14.45 14.91
N LEU A 49 -5.03 -13.69 13.86
CA LEU A 49 -5.89 -13.21 12.78
C LEU A 49 -5.18 -13.37 11.42
N PRO A 50 -5.07 -14.61 10.90
CA PRO A 50 -4.28 -14.90 9.71
C PRO A 50 -4.74 -14.14 8.45
N PHE A 51 -6.05 -14.02 8.19
CA PHE A 51 -6.53 -13.40 6.95
C PHE A 51 -6.30 -11.89 6.97
N SER A 52 -6.64 -11.23 8.08
CA SER A 52 -6.37 -9.81 8.29
C SER A 52 -4.88 -9.49 8.18
N THR A 53 -4.02 -10.34 8.74
CA THR A 53 -2.55 -10.16 8.65
C THR A 53 -2.03 -10.29 7.22
N ILE A 54 -2.57 -11.21 6.43
CA ILE A 54 -2.22 -11.37 5.01
C ILE A 54 -2.67 -10.14 4.20
N LEU A 55 -3.91 -9.68 4.39
CA LEU A 55 -4.44 -8.50 3.70
C LEU A 55 -3.66 -7.22 4.05
N LEU A 56 -3.31 -7.06 5.33
CA LEU A 56 -2.46 -5.98 5.82
C LEU A 56 -1.11 -6.02 5.12
N SER A 57 -0.50 -7.20 5.05
CA SER A 57 0.81 -7.39 4.44
C SER A 57 0.81 -7.04 2.97
N ILE A 58 -0.19 -7.50 2.20
CA ILE A 58 -0.32 -7.16 0.77
C ILE A 58 -0.48 -5.64 0.60
N SER A 59 -1.27 -4.99 1.46
CA SER A 59 -1.48 -3.53 1.41
C SER A 59 -0.21 -2.75 1.75
N LEU A 60 0.53 -3.19 2.77
CA LEU A 60 1.84 -2.63 3.14
C LEU A 60 2.86 -2.84 2.02
N LEU A 61 2.82 -3.99 1.34
CA LEU A 61 3.65 -4.30 0.18
C LEU A 61 3.32 -3.42 -1.01
N SER A 62 2.04 -3.12 -1.21
CA SER A 62 1.57 -2.18 -2.22
C SER A 62 2.10 -0.78 -1.93
N MET A 63 1.96 -0.29 -0.69
CA MET A 63 2.53 0.99 -0.28
C MET A 63 4.06 1.03 -0.36
N ALA A 64 4.75 -0.07 -0.06
CA ALA A 64 6.20 -0.19 -0.21
C ALA A 64 6.62 -0.06 -1.68
N GLY A 65 5.79 -0.56 -2.59
CA GLY A 65 6.03 -0.50 -4.03
C GLY A 65 6.86 -1.68 -4.52
N ILE A 66 6.45 -2.91 -4.19
CA ILE A 66 7.06 -4.11 -4.78
C ILE A 66 6.56 -4.26 -6.23
N PRO A 67 7.41 -4.71 -7.19
CA PRO A 67 7.11 -4.72 -8.63
C PRO A 67 5.74 -5.26 -9.11
N PRO A 68 5.09 -6.28 -8.49
CA PRO A 68 3.79 -6.74 -8.93
C PRO A 68 2.61 -5.91 -8.40
N LEU A 69 2.83 -4.88 -7.57
CA LEU A 69 1.76 -4.09 -6.94
C LEU A 69 1.61 -2.69 -7.52
N ALA A 70 0.38 -2.16 -7.45
CA ALA A 70 0.02 -0.84 -7.97
C ALA A 70 0.92 0.30 -7.47
N GLY A 71 1.39 0.23 -6.21
CA GLY A 71 2.26 1.27 -5.66
C GLY A 71 3.65 1.35 -6.30
N PHE A 72 4.16 0.28 -6.93
CA PHE A 72 5.39 0.38 -7.71
C PHE A 72 5.16 1.18 -9.00
N VAL A 73 4.14 0.78 -9.76
CA VAL A 73 3.74 1.46 -11.01
C VAL A 73 3.47 2.95 -10.75
N ALA A 74 2.82 3.25 -9.62
CA ALA A 74 2.51 4.62 -9.22
C ALA A 74 3.77 5.46 -8.98
N LYS A 75 4.71 4.95 -8.19
CA LYS A 75 5.97 5.65 -7.91
C LYS A 75 6.84 5.80 -9.16
N TYR A 76 6.87 4.76 -10.00
CA TYR A 76 7.60 4.78 -11.26
C TYR A 76 7.06 5.86 -12.21
N LEU A 77 5.74 5.88 -12.45
CA LEU A 77 5.11 6.89 -13.32
C LEU A 77 5.30 8.31 -12.77
N LEU A 78 5.19 8.48 -11.45
CA LEU A 78 5.39 9.79 -10.81
C LEU A 78 6.83 10.29 -11.03
N ILE A 79 7.84 9.48 -10.71
CA ILE A 79 9.25 9.83 -10.90
C ILE A 79 9.55 10.07 -12.38
N PHE A 80 9.04 9.20 -13.27
CA PHE A 80 9.24 9.32 -14.71
C PHE A 80 8.71 10.67 -15.24
N SER A 81 7.50 11.07 -14.85
CA SER A 81 6.93 12.36 -15.29
C SER A 81 7.66 13.57 -14.71
N LEU A 82 8.17 13.48 -13.47
CA LEU A 82 9.02 14.54 -12.91
C LEU A 82 10.32 14.70 -13.70
N VAL A 83 10.98 13.59 -14.04
CA VAL A 83 12.25 13.61 -14.79
C VAL A 83 12.03 14.06 -16.23
N ALA A 84 10.95 13.62 -16.88
CA ALA A 84 10.61 13.99 -18.26
C ALA A 84 10.39 15.50 -18.45
N THR A 85 10.04 16.22 -17.39
CA THR A 85 9.81 17.68 -17.45
C THR A 85 11.11 18.48 -17.63
N ASN A 86 12.29 17.87 -17.44
CA ASN A 86 13.62 18.48 -17.65
C ASN A 86 13.88 19.82 -16.91
N MET A 87 13.10 20.13 -15.86
CA MET A 87 13.37 21.29 -15.01
C MET A 87 14.18 20.88 -13.77
N PRO A 88 15.18 21.67 -13.35
CA PRO A 88 16.04 21.32 -12.22
C PRO A 88 15.25 21.17 -10.91
N ILE A 89 14.18 21.96 -10.72
CA ILE A 89 13.29 21.87 -9.55
C ILE A 89 12.64 20.47 -9.45
N PHE A 90 12.19 19.90 -10.57
CA PHE A 90 11.49 18.62 -10.58
C PHE A 90 12.44 17.43 -10.45
N LEU A 91 13.68 17.58 -10.89
CA LEU A 91 14.73 16.57 -10.69
C LEU A 91 15.08 16.45 -9.20
N VAL A 92 15.24 17.58 -8.50
CA VAL A 92 15.42 17.60 -7.03
C VAL A 92 14.20 16.99 -6.32
N ALA A 93 12.99 17.33 -6.75
CA ALA A 93 11.77 16.74 -6.20
C ALA A 93 11.70 15.22 -6.40
N ALA A 94 12.09 14.72 -7.59
CA ALA A 94 12.14 13.29 -7.88
C ALA A 94 13.13 12.55 -6.98
N PHE A 95 14.31 13.15 -6.72
CA PHE A 95 15.30 12.59 -5.81
C PHE A 95 14.79 12.50 -4.36
N ILE A 96 14.17 13.58 -3.86
CA ILE A 96 13.56 13.61 -2.52
C ILE A 96 12.42 12.59 -2.41
N ALA A 97 11.55 12.51 -3.42
CA ALA A 97 10.45 11.54 -3.47
C ALA A 97 10.98 10.10 -3.46
N SER A 98 12.05 9.81 -4.20
CA SER A 98 12.70 8.50 -4.19
C SER A 98 13.22 8.13 -2.80
N LEU A 99 13.89 9.04 -2.10
CA LEU A 99 14.34 8.83 -0.72
C LEU A 99 13.17 8.53 0.21
N PHE A 100 12.08 9.30 0.10
CA PHE A 100 10.88 9.06 0.90
C PHE A 100 10.27 7.68 0.63
N PHE A 101 10.23 7.24 -0.63
CA PHE A 101 9.74 5.91 -0.97
C PHE A 101 10.59 4.78 -0.40
N VAL A 102 11.91 4.95 -0.33
CA VAL A 102 12.81 3.97 0.32
C VAL A 102 12.50 3.89 1.81
N VAL A 103 12.33 5.02 2.49
CA VAL A 103 11.98 5.06 3.92
C VAL A 103 10.61 4.39 4.16
N CYS A 104 9.59 4.74 3.38
CA CYS A 104 8.27 4.10 3.46
C CYS A 104 8.37 2.57 3.26
N ALA A 105 9.14 2.12 2.27
CA ALA A 105 9.33 0.68 2.03
C ALA A 105 9.98 0.00 3.24
N ALA A 106 11.04 0.59 3.81
CA ALA A 106 11.72 0.05 4.99
C ALA A 106 10.77 -0.09 6.20
N TYR A 107 9.92 0.91 6.44
CA TYR A 107 8.91 0.85 7.51
C TYR A 107 7.83 -0.20 7.24
N SER A 108 7.31 -0.30 6.02
CA SER A 108 6.34 -1.34 5.63
C SER A 108 6.90 -2.75 5.85
N PHE A 109 8.13 -3.02 5.42
CA PHE A 109 8.78 -4.31 5.67
C PHE A 109 8.99 -4.57 7.16
N ARG A 110 9.35 -3.55 7.94
CA ARG A 110 9.49 -3.68 9.39
C ARG A 110 8.15 -4.07 10.04
N LEU A 111 7.04 -3.47 9.63
CA LEU A 111 5.70 -3.81 10.14
C LEU A 111 5.30 -5.25 9.81
N ILE A 112 5.51 -5.68 8.56
CA ILE A 112 5.27 -7.06 8.13
C ILE A 112 6.12 -8.01 8.99
N LYS A 113 7.43 -7.75 9.11
CA LYS A 113 8.32 -8.58 9.91
C LYS A 113 7.87 -8.71 11.36
N ILE A 114 7.44 -7.62 11.99
CA ILE A 114 6.94 -7.64 13.36
C ILE A 114 5.64 -8.45 13.46
N SER A 115 4.73 -8.31 12.50
CA SER A 115 3.45 -9.03 12.49
C SER A 115 3.59 -10.55 12.36
N PHE A 116 4.61 -10.98 11.60
CA PHE A 116 4.99 -12.39 11.44
C PHE A 116 5.97 -12.90 12.51
N SER A 117 6.43 -12.03 13.41
CA SER A 117 7.31 -12.46 14.49
C SER A 117 6.55 -13.39 15.44
N PRO A 118 7.14 -14.51 15.88
CA PRO A 118 6.48 -15.42 16.80
C PRO A 118 6.23 -14.75 18.14
N ARG A 119 5.13 -15.14 18.80
CA ARG A 119 4.78 -14.72 20.14
C ARG A 119 4.25 -15.93 20.88
N GLU A 120 4.72 -16.14 22.11
CA GLU A 120 4.16 -17.16 23.00
C GLU A 120 2.80 -16.68 23.50
N ASP A 121 1.85 -17.62 23.66
CA ASP A 121 0.50 -17.36 24.17
C ASP A 121 -0.41 -16.55 23.22
N VAL A 122 -0.54 -17.03 21.97
CA VAL A 122 -1.51 -16.51 20.98
C VAL A 122 -2.62 -17.52 20.71
N SER A 123 -3.85 -17.15 21.04
CA SER A 123 -5.07 -17.88 20.69
C SER A 123 -5.66 -17.35 19.38
N ARG A 124 -6.11 -18.25 18.51
CA ARG A 124 -6.77 -17.87 17.26
C ARG A 124 -8.13 -17.25 17.57
N LEU A 125 -8.39 -16.08 16.99
CA LEU A 125 -9.69 -15.43 17.06
C LEU A 125 -10.46 -15.71 15.76
N GLU A 126 -11.78 -15.76 15.87
CA GLU A 126 -12.63 -15.86 14.68
C GLU A 126 -12.68 -14.51 13.95
N GLU A 127 -12.33 -14.54 12.67
CA GLU A 127 -12.42 -13.37 11.81
C GLU A 127 -13.82 -13.27 11.21
N ARG A 128 -14.46 -12.13 11.43
CA ARG A 128 -15.80 -11.88 10.90
C ARG A 128 -15.73 -11.69 9.39
N LYS A 129 -16.32 -12.62 8.64
CA LYS A 129 -16.28 -12.61 7.16
C LYS A 129 -16.84 -11.31 6.56
N SER A 130 -17.84 -10.70 7.19
CA SER A 130 -18.42 -9.42 6.74
C SER A 130 -17.41 -8.29 6.67
N ASP A 131 -16.38 -8.33 7.51
CA ASP A 131 -15.40 -7.25 7.64
C ASP A 131 -14.21 -7.54 6.71
N LEU A 132 -13.91 -8.83 6.47
CA LEU A 132 -12.88 -9.29 5.53
C LEU A 132 -13.24 -9.13 4.06
N ILE A 133 -14.50 -9.38 3.68
CA ILE A 133 -14.94 -9.31 2.27
C ILE A 133 -14.63 -7.94 1.63
N PRO A 134 -15.02 -6.78 2.21
CA PRO A 134 -14.72 -5.49 1.60
C PRO A 134 -13.21 -5.22 1.53
N LEU A 135 -12.44 -5.63 2.54
CA LEU A 135 -10.98 -5.49 2.53
C LEU A 135 -10.32 -6.34 1.43
N ALA A 136 -10.78 -7.58 1.27
CA ALA A 136 -10.31 -8.46 0.20
C ALA A 136 -10.60 -7.90 -1.19
N ILE A 137 -11.77 -7.28 -1.39
CA ILE A 137 -12.12 -6.60 -2.65
C ILE A 137 -11.19 -5.42 -2.93
N LEU A 138 -10.89 -4.60 -1.92
CA LEU A 138 -9.96 -3.47 -2.07
C LEU A 138 -8.54 -3.94 -2.38
N VAL A 139 -8.06 -4.98 -1.69
CA VAL A 139 -6.74 -5.58 -1.96
C VAL A 139 -6.69 -6.19 -3.36
N LEU A 140 -7.74 -6.88 -3.79
CA LEU A 140 -7.83 -7.41 -5.15
C LEU A 140 -7.78 -6.28 -6.18
N THR A 141 -8.46 -5.16 -5.91
CA THR A 141 -8.41 -3.96 -6.75
C THR A 141 -6.99 -3.39 -6.85
N LEU A 142 -6.21 -3.38 -5.75
CA LEU A 142 -4.81 -2.97 -5.76
C LEU A 142 -3.92 -3.89 -6.62
N ILE A 143 -4.15 -5.19 -6.56
CA ILE A 143 -3.39 -6.17 -7.36
C ILE A 143 -3.73 -6.01 -8.85
N LEU A 144 -5.03 -5.92 -9.17
CA LEU A 144 -5.50 -5.69 -10.54
C LEU A 144 -4.98 -4.38 -11.13
N ALA A 145 -4.99 -3.30 -10.35
CA ALA A 145 -4.42 -2.02 -10.77
C ALA A 145 -2.91 -2.12 -11.03
N GLY A 146 -2.18 -2.94 -10.27
CA GLY A 146 -0.75 -3.20 -10.48
C GLY A 146 -0.44 -3.99 -11.74
N ILE A 147 -1.19 -5.07 -12.01
CA ILE A 147 -0.95 -5.96 -13.17
C ILE A 147 -1.43 -5.31 -14.47
N THR A 148 -2.61 -4.68 -14.44
CA THR A 148 -3.22 -4.00 -15.57
C THR A 148 -3.40 -2.51 -15.24
N PRO A 149 -2.39 -1.65 -15.46
CA PRO A 149 -2.58 -0.20 -15.37
C PRO A 149 -3.38 0.35 -16.57
N THR A 150 -3.58 -0.46 -17.62
CA THR A 150 -4.24 -0.10 -18.88
C THR A 150 -5.68 0.39 -18.77
N PRO A 151 -6.57 -0.11 -17.88
CA PRO A 151 -7.92 0.43 -17.75
C PRO A 151 -7.90 1.84 -17.17
N PHE A 152 -7.04 2.11 -16.17
CA PHE A 152 -6.95 3.42 -15.53
C PHE A 152 -6.38 4.48 -16.48
N LEU A 153 -5.33 4.12 -17.23
CA LEU A 153 -4.74 4.99 -18.24
C LEU A 153 -5.73 5.33 -19.36
N TRP A 154 -6.69 4.45 -19.66
CA TRP A 154 -7.73 4.70 -20.66
C TRP A 154 -8.87 5.60 -20.13
N THR A 155 -9.34 5.38 -18.90
CA THR A 155 -10.46 6.17 -18.32
C THR A 155 -10.11 7.65 -18.19
N PHE A 156 -8.86 7.95 -17.84
CA PHE A 156 -8.41 9.33 -17.74
C PHE A 156 -7.62 9.81 -18.97
N GLY A 157 -7.27 8.93 -19.92
CA GLY A 157 -6.59 9.30 -21.16
C GLY A 157 -7.48 9.98 -22.22
N ARG A 158 -8.67 10.46 -21.84
CA ARG A 158 -9.60 11.22 -22.69
C ARG A 158 -9.57 12.71 -22.37
#